data_AF-B7X559-F1
#
_entry.id   AF-B7X559-F1
#
_cell.length_a   1.000
_cell.length_b   1.000
_cell.length_c   1.000
_cell.angle_alpha   90.00
_cell.angle_beta   90.00
_cell.angle_gamma   90.00
#
_symmetry.space_group_name_H-M   'P 1'
#
loop_
_entity.id
_entity.type
_entity.pdbx_description
1 polymer ?
#
loop_
_entity_poly.entity_id
_entity_poly.type
_entity_poly.pdbx_seq_one_letter_code
_entity_poly.pdbx_strand_id
1 'polypeptide(L)'
;MPPKVRRMSLLLAQALMLWATWLLLTGTLTQAEINWTSAAPVTGLSMAIFYASGIVFAVSAIGLLLRDMWRIASGQATDDELLLVSESEELEAAQPHGKQPH
;
A
#
# COMPACT_ATOMS: atom_id res chain seq x y z
N MET A 1 8.84 19.55 -12.82
CA MET A 1 7.84 20.18 -11.93
C MET A 1 8.56 21.02 -10.86
N PRO A 2 8.00 22.14 -10.37
CA PRO A 2 8.58 22.89 -9.25
C PRO A 2 8.67 22.01 -7.99
N PRO A 3 9.71 22.14 -7.15
CA PRO A 3 9.98 21.24 -6.03
C PRO A 3 8.83 21.20 -5.00
N LYS A 4 8.14 22.32 -4.76
CA LYS A 4 6.97 22.39 -3.88
C LYS A 4 5.78 21.59 -4.41
N VAL A 5 5.52 21.68 -5.72
CA VAL A 5 4.40 20.96 -6.36
C VAL A 5 4.65 19.45 -6.35
N ARG A 6 5.89 19.04 -6.62
CA ARG A 6 6.30 17.63 -6.51
C ARG A 6 6.07 17.08 -5.11
N ARG A 7 6.52 17.80 -4.08
CA ARG A 7 6.32 17.38 -2.68
C ARG A 7 4.84 17.24 -2.34
N MET A 8 3.99 18.17 -2.77
CA MET A 8 2.53 18.06 -2.58
C MET A 8 1.93 16.87 -3.31
N SER A 9 2.37 16.60 -4.54
CA SER A 9 1.93 15.43 -5.32
C SER A 9 2.30 14.12 -4.63
N LEU A 10 3.52 14.01 -4.11
CA LEU A 10 3.99 12.83 -3.38
C LEU A 10 3.23 12.64 -2.07
N LEU A 11 2.94 13.71 -1.32
CA LEU A 11 2.09 13.63 -0.13
C LEU A 11 0.67 13.15 -0.46
N LEU A 12 0.11 13.60 -1.58
CA LEU A 12 -1.20 13.14 -2.04
C LEU A 12 -1.16 11.67 -2.45
N ALA A 13 -0.13 11.23 -3.19
CA ALA A 13 0.07 9.83 -3.55
C ALA A 13 0.20 8.95 -2.30
N GLN A 14 0.99 9.39 -1.31
CA GLN A 14 1.15 8.67 -0.04
C GLN A 14 -0.17 8.58 0.74
N ALA A 15 -0.97 9.65 0.75
CA ALA A 15 -2.29 9.65 1.38
C ALA A 15 -3.26 8.69 0.69
N LEU A 16 -3.23 8.61 -0.64
CA LEU A 16 -4.05 7.66 -1.42
C LEU A 16 -3.61 6.21 -1.17
N MET A 17 -2.31 5.94 -1.13
CA MET A 17 -1.77 4.61 -0.77
C MET A 17 -2.14 4.21 0.65
N LEU A 18 -2.09 5.15 1.60
CA LEU A 18 -2.48 4.94 2.98
C LEU A 18 -3.98 4.60 3.07
N TRP A 19 -4.82 5.36 2.35
CA TRP A 19 -6.24 5.06 2.23
C TRP A 19 -6.47 3.66 1.66
N ALA A 20 -5.85 3.32 0.53
CA ALA A 20 -6.01 2.01 -0.10
C ALA A 20 -5.59 0.86 0.83
N THR A 21 -4.49 1.03 1.55
CA THR A 21 -4.01 0.05 2.53
C THR A 21 -4.96 -0.07 3.73
N TRP A 22 -5.55 1.04 4.16
CA TRP A 22 -6.62 1.04 5.17
C TRP A 22 -7.84 0.25 4.70
N LEU A 23 -8.30 0.45 3.46
CA LEU A 23 -9.39 -0.34 2.87
C LEU A 23 -9.04 -1.83 2.76
N LEU A 24 -7.79 -2.15 2.43
CA LEU A 24 -7.31 -3.53 2.40
C LEU A 24 -7.37 -4.17 3.79
N LEU A 25 -6.92 -3.45 4.83
CA LEU A 25 -6.99 -3.94 6.21
C LEU A 25 -8.43 -4.18 6.65
N THR A 26 -9.33 -3.21 6.45
CA THR A 26 -10.73 -3.36 6.86
C THR A 26 -11.44 -4.46 6.07
N GLY A 27 -11.19 -4.57 4.77
CA GLY A 27 -11.69 -5.67 3.93
C GLY A 27 -11.19 -7.03 4.40
N THR A 28 -9.90 -7.14 4.75
CA THR A 28 -9.28 -8.37 5.26
C THR A 28 -9.88 -8.79 6.59
N LEU A 29 -10.07 -7.86 7.52
CA LEU A 29 -10.71 -8.12 8.82
C LEU A 29 -12.16 -8.57 8.64
N THR A 30 -12.91 -7.90 7.77
CA THR A 30 -14.31 -8.26 7.47
C THR A 30 -14.40 -9.67 6.87
N GLN A 31 -13.50 -10.01 5.94
CA GLN A 31 -13.45 -11.35 5.37
C GLN A 31 -13.03 -12.41 6.40
N ALA A 32 -12.10 -12.07 7.31
CA ALA A 32 -11.71 -12.95 8.40
C ALA A 32 -12.89 -13.24 9.34
N GLU A 33 -13.70 -12.22 9.69
CA GLU A 33 -14.90 -12.36 10.53
C GLU A 33 -15.97 -13.24 9.86
N ILE A 34 -16.25 -13.02 8.57
CA ILE A 34 -17.21 -13.83 7.81
C ILE A 34 -16.77 -15.30 7.75
N ASN A 35 -15.48 -15.54 7.56
CA ASN A 35 -14.92 -16.89 7.45
C ASN A 35 -14.54 -17.49 8.82
N TRP A 36 -14.78 -16.78 9.92
CA TRP A 36 -14.39 -17.22 11.26
C TRP A 36 -15.15 -18.48 11.71
N THR A 37 -16.45 -18.57 11.39
CA THR A 37 -17.32 -19.70 11.72
C THR A 37 -17.42 -20.76 10.62
N SER A 38 -16.91 -20.46 9.41
CA SER A 38 -16.84 -21.42 8.31
C SER A 38 -15.62 -22.31 8.45
N ALA A 39 -15.85 -23.59 8.78
CA ALA A 39 -14.82 -24.62 8.68
C ALA A 39 -14.52 -24.93 7.20
N ALA A 40 -13.25 -25.02 6.84
CA ALA A 40 -12.87 -25.48 5.51
C ALA A 40 -13.45 -26.88 5.23
N PRO A 41 -14.17 -27.11 4.13
CA PRO A 41 -14.94 -28.34 3.89
C PRO A 41 -14.09 -29.61 3.78
N VAL A 42 -12.77 -29.47 3.59
CA VAL A 42 -11.84 -30.58 3.39
C VAL A 42 -10.86 -30.75 4.56
N THR A 43 -10.52 -29.68 5.29
CA THR A 43 -9.51 -29.72 6.36
C THR A 43 -10.07 -29.47 7.77
N GLY A 44 -11.31 -28.97 7.89
CA GLY A 44 -11.94 -28.63 9.18
C GLY A 44 -11.31 -27.43 9.92
N LEU A 45 -10.20 -26.88 9.41
CA LEU A 45 -9.52 -25.71 9.96
C LEU A 45 -10.25 -24.42 9.55
N SER A 46 -10.14 -23.39 10.39
CA SER A 46 -10.67 -22.06 10.06
C SER A 46 -9.87 -21.45 8.90
N MET A 47 -10.56 -20.96 7.87
CA MET A 47 -9.93 -20.19 6.78
C MET A 47 -9.37 -18.84 7.26
N ALA A 48 -9.73 -18.39 8.47
CA ALA A 48 -9.31 -17.12 9.06
C ALA A 48 -7.77 -16.97 9.19
N ILE A 49 -7.02 -18.07 9.29
CA ILE A 49 -5.56 -18.02 9.50
C ILE A 49 -4.82 -17.40 8.31
N PHE A 50 -5.35 -17.54 7.08
CA PHE A 50 -4.76 -16.92 5.89
C PHE A 50 -4.95 -15.39 5.85
N TYR A 51 -5.92 -14.86 6.61
CA TYR A 51 -6.14 -13.43 6.73
C TYR A 51 -5.15 -12.77 7.70
N ALA A 52 -4.57 -13.55 8.62
CA ALA A 52 -3.58 -13.04 9.57
C ALA A 52 -2.35 -12.44 8.87
N SER A 53 -1.86 -13.06 7.79
CA SER A 53 -0.74 -12.51 7.01
C SER A 53 -1.11 -11.18 6.33
N GLY A 54 -2.33 -11.06 5.80
CA GLY A 54 -2.85 -9.82 5.23
C GLY A 54 -2.94 -8.69 6.25
N ILE A 55 -3.38 -9.00 7.48
CA ILE A 55 -3.44 -8.04 8.59
C ILE A 55 -2.03 -7.57 8.99
N VAL A 56 -1.09 -8.49 9.18
CA VAL A 56 0.30 -8.15 9.55
C VAL A 56 0.96 -7.28 8.48
N PHE A 57 0.77 -7.64 7.20
CA PHE A 57 1.25 -6.85 6.08
C PHE A 57 0.65 -5.44 6.08
N ALA A 58 -0.67 -5.31 6.17
CA ALA A 58 -1.33 -4.01 6.08
C ALA A 58 -0.97 -3.08 7.24
N VAL A 59 -0.86 -3.61 8.47
CA VAL A 59 -0.41 -2.82 9.63
C VAL A 59 1.03 -2.35 9.46
N SER A 60 1.92 -3.22 8.96
CA SER A 60 3.31 -2.87 8.70
C SER A 60 3.43 -1.81 7.61
N ALA A 61 2.67 -1.95 6.52
CA ALA A 61 2.62 -1.01 5.41
C ALA A 61 2.08 0.36 5.85
N ILE A 62 1.00 0.40 6.66
CA ILE A 62 0.48 1.64 7.24
C ILE A 62 1.57 2.37 8.06
N GLY A 63 2.31 1.64 8.90
CA GLY A 63 3.40 2.21 9.69
C GLY A 63 4.53 2.80 8.83
N LEU A 64 4.92 2.10 7.76
CA LEU A 64 5.92 2.57 6.81
C LEU A 64 5.43 3.83 6.06
N LEU A 65 4.21 3.80 5.53
CA LEU A 65 3.61 4.91 4.80
C LEU A 65 3.52 6.17 5.67
N LEU A 66 3.11 6.04 6.94
CA LEU A 66 3.06 7.16 7.87
C LEU A 66 4.45 7.75 8.14
N ARG A 67 5.47 6.88 8.31
CA ARG A 67 6.86 7.31 8.49
C ARG A 67 7.37 8.08 7.28
N ASP A 68 7.12 7.58 6.07
CA ASP A 68 7.58 8.23 4.84
C ASP A 68 6.83 9.54 4.60
N MET A 69 5.51 9.57 4.82
CA MET A 69 4.72 10.80 4.75
C MET A 69 5.23 11.86 5.74
N TRP A 70 5.63 11.46 6.95
CA TRP A 70 6.27 12.35 7.92
C TRP A 70 7.62 12.89 7.43
N ARG A 71 8.49 12.04 6.85
CA ARG A 71 9.79 12.47 6.30
C ARG A 71 9.62 13.48 5.17
N ILE A 72 8.63 13.26 4.29
CA ILE A 72 8.32 14.16 3.17
C ILE A 72 7.78 15.50 3.70
N ALA A 73 6.84 15.47 4.66
CA ALA A 73 6.21 16.66 5.22
C ALA A 73 7.16 17.51 6.07
N SER A 74 8.04 16.89 6.85
CA SER A 74 9.05 17.56 7.68
C SER A 74 10.24 18.10 6.89
N GLY A 75 10.31 17.82 5.59
CA GLY A 75 11.43 18.24 4.73
C GLY A 75 12.71 17.43 4.92
N GLN A 76 12.64 16.30 5.64
CA GLN A 76 13.78 15.39 5.84
C GLN A 76 14.10 14.56 4.58
N ALA A 77 13.17 14.46 3.64
CA ALA A 77 13.43 13.88 2.32
C ALA A 77 14.10 14.92 1.42
N THR A 78 15.30 14.59 0.93
CA THR A 78 16.09 15.40 0.00
C THR A 78 15.37 15.52 -1.35
N ASP A 79 15.52 16.65 -2.05
CA ASP A 79 14.86 16.86 -3.36
C ASP A 79 15.25 15.79 -4.40
N ASP A 80 16.46 15.24 -4.33
CA ASP A 80 16.93 14.12 -5.16
C ASP A 80 16.24 12.78 -4.85
N GLU A 81 15.93 12.51 -3.57
CA GLU A 81 15.20 11.30 -3.14
C GLU A 81 13.74 11.36 -3.64
N LEU A 82 13.14 12.54 -3.60
CA LEU A 82 11.78 12.78 -4.12
C LEU A 82 11.74 12.69 -5.65
N LEU A 83 12.80 13.11 -6.35
CA LEU A 83 12.95 12.93 -7.79
C LEU A 83 12.93 11.46 -8.17
N LEU A 84 13.78 10.67 -7.51
CA LEU A 84 13.96 9.26 -7.82
C LEU A 84 12.67 8.45 -7.63
N VAL A 85 11.89 8.76 -6.59
CA VAL A 85 10.56 8.16 -6.36
C VAL A 85 9.58 8.56 -7.47
N SER A 86 9.45 9.86 -7.77
CA SER A 86 8.55 10.31 -8.84
C SER A 86 8.90 9.72 -10.20
N GLU A 87 10.18 9.59 -10.53
CA GLU A 87 10.62 8.96 -11.78
C GLU A 87 10.27 7.47 -11.82
N SER A 88 10.40 6.76 -10.69
CA SER A 88 10.01 5.35 -10.58
C SER A 88 8.50 5.16 -10.77
N GLU A 89 7.69 5.98 -10.09
CA GLU A 89 6.23 5.93 -10.21
C GLU A 89 5.73 6.29 -11.62
N GLU A 90 6.34 7.28 -12.28
CA GLU A 90 6.02 7.60 -13.68
C GLU A 90 6.42 6.48 -14.63
N LEU A 91 7.55 5.80 -14.41
CA LEU A 91 7.94 4.64 -15.20
C LEU A 91 6.92 3.50 -15.07
N GLU A 92 6.48 3.18 -13.85
CA GLU A 92 5.44 2.16 -13.61
C GLU A 92 4.07 2.56 -14.18
N ALA A 93 3.69 3.83 -14.09
CA ALA A 93 2.44 4.33 -14.67
C ALA A 93 2.47 4.40 -16.21
N ALA A 94 3.65 4.64 -16.79
CA ALA A 94 3.85 4.71 -18.24
C ALA A 94 4.04 3.33 -18.90
N GLN A 95 4.25 2.26 -18.11
CA GLN A 95 4.24 0.89 -18.65
C GLN A 95 2.82 0.59 -19.18
N PRO A 96 2.63 0.37 -20.50
CA PRO A 96 1.36 -0.14 -20.99
C PRO A 96 1.17 -1.54 -20.41
N HIS A 97 0.07 -1.73 -19.65
CA HIS A 97 -0.37 -3.00 -19.06
C HIS A 97 -0.75 -4.07 -20.11
N GLY A 98 0.00 -4.20 -21.20
CA GLY A 98 -0.30 -5.08 -22.31
C GLY A 98 0.90 -5.27 -23.23
N LYS A 99 1.72 -6.28 -22.90
CA LYS A 99 2.09 -7.41 -23.78
C LYS A 99 3.23 -8.18 -23.09
N GLN A 100 2.90 -9.35 -22.55
CA GLN A 100 3.89 -10.43 -22.35
C GLN A 100 4.33 -10.90 -23.74
N PRO A 101 5.62 -10.80 -24.12
CA PRO A 101 6.17 -11.70 -25.12
C PRO A 101 6.35 -13.07 -24.44
N HIS A 102 5.66 -14.07 -24.98
CA HIS A 102 5.92 -15.48 -24.70
C HIS A 102 7.34 -15.88 -25.11
#